data_AF-A0A957L2R1-F1
#
_entry.id   AF-A0A957L2R1-F1
#
_cell.length_a   1.000
_cell.length_b   1.000
_cell.length_c   1.000
_cell.angle_alpha   90.00
_cell.angle_beta   90.00
_cell.angle_gamma   90.00
#
_symmetry.space_group_name_H-M   'P 1'
#
loop_
_entity.id
_entity.type
_entity.pdbx_description
1 polymer ?
#
loop_
_entity_poly.entity_id
_entity_poly.type
_entity_poly.pdbx_seq_one_letter_code
_entity_poly.pdbx_strand_id
1 'polypeptide(L)'
;MPTTAHIEKHFTASDTVRDIVIGMSDGLTVPFALAAGLSGAAAATNVVVTAGLAEIAAGSIAMGLGGYLAARSDAEHYQAEYRRETA
;
A
#
# COMPACT_ATOMS: atom_id res chain seq x y z
N MET A 1 -22.19 6.40 -43.33
CA MET A 1 -22.24 6.55 -41.85
C MET A 1 -21.01 7.32 -41.43
N PRO A 2 -21.12 8.47 -40.73
CA PRO A 2 -19.93 9.12 -40.20
C PRO A 2 -19.45 8.31 -38.99
N THR A 3 -18.22 7.81 -39.05
CA THR A 3 -17.51 7.22 -37.93
C THR A 3 -16.97 8.35 -37.06
N THR A 4 -17.78 8.82 -36.11
CA THR A 4 -17.29 9.71 -35.05
C THR A 4 -16.23 8.97 -34.24
N ALA A 5 -15.02 9.53 -34.15
CA ALA A 5 -13.94 8.96 -33.36
C ALA A 5 -14.36 8.88 -31.88
N HIS A 6 -14.33 7.67 -31.32
CA HIS A 6 -14.59 7.43 -29.91
C HIS A 6 -13.41 7.96 -29.09
N ILE A 7 -13.63 8.97 -28.25
CA ILE A 7 -12.60 9.54 -27.37
C ILE A 7 -12.84 8.98 -25.96
N GLU A 8 -12.08 7.95 -25.59
CA GLU A 8 -12.10 7.41 -24.23
C GLU A 8 -11.14 8.19 -23.35
N LYS A 9 -11.65 8.68 -22.22
CA LYS A 9 -10.83 9.28 -21.17
C LYS A 9 -10.53 8.20 -20.13
N HIS A 10 -9.34 7.61 -20.19
CA HIS A 10 -8.87 6.70 -19.15
C HIS A 10 -8.24 7.48 -17.99
N PHE A 11 -8.62 7.13 -16.78
CA PHE A 11 -7.99 7.66 -15.57
C PHE A 11 -6.62 6.98 -15.38
N THR A 12 -5.55 7.75 -15.50
CA THR A 12 -4.17 7.22 -15.51
C THR A 12 -3.54 7.10 -14.12
N ALA A 13 -4.21 7.58 -13.07
CA ALA A 13 -3.70 7.56 -11.70
C ALA A 13 -4.31 6.44 -10.83
N SER A 14 -4.94 5.43 -11.45
CA SER A 14 -5.62 4.33 -10.74
C SER A 14 -4.72 3.62 -9.75
N ASP A 15 -3.46 3.36 -10.12
CA ASP A 15 -2.50 2.64 -9.27
C ASP A 15 -2.07 3.47 -8.07
N THR A 16 -1.76 4.75 -8.27
CA THR A 16 -1.41 5.66 -7.17
C THR A 16 -2.58 5.82 -6.19
N VAL A 17 -3.81 5.96 -6.69
CA VAL A 17 -5.00 6.05 -5.82
C VAL A 17 -5.21 4.74 -5.06
N ARG A 18 -5.03 3.59 -5.72
CA ARG A 18 -5.10 2.27 -5.08
C ARG A 18 -4.10 2.15 -3.93
N ASP A 19 -2.84 2.49 -4.15
CA ASP A 19 -1.80 2.38 -3.13
C ASP A 19 -2.07 3.28 -1.92
N ILE A 20 -2.57 4.50 -2.16
CA ILE A 20 -2.98 5.42 -1.10
C ILE A 20 -4.14 4.83 -0.28
N VAL A 21 -5.15 4.28 -0.94
CA VAL A 21 -6.33 3.70 -0.26
C VAL A 21 -5.94 2.48 0.56
N ILE A 22 -5.07 1.60 0.03
CA ILE A 22 -4.55 0.44 0.77
C ILE A 22 -3.76 0.91 2.00
N GLY A 23 -2.84 1.86 1.81
CA GLY A 23 -2.03 2.42 2.90
C GLY A 23 -2.86 3.08 4.00
N MET A 24 -3.86 3.90 3.64
CA MET A 24 -4.77 4.51 4.62
C MET A 24 -5.62 3.47 5.35
N SER A 25 -6.12 2.45 4.64
CA SER A 25 -6.98 1.44 5.25
C SER A 25 -6.23 0.66 6.32
N ASP A 26 -4.97 0.30 6.05
CA ASP A 26 -4.11 -0.38 7.01
C ASP A 26 -3.68 0.54 8.17
N GLY A 27 -3.16 1.72 7.83
CA GLY A 27 -2.65 2.71 8.79
C GLY A 27 -3.71 3.34 9.71
N LEU A 28 -5.00 3.13 9.44
CA LEU A 28 -6.08 3.48 10.36
C LEU A 28 -6.55 2.28 11.18
N THR A 29 -6.58 1.08 10.60
CA THR A 29 -7.19 -0.10 11.24
C THR A 29 -6.26 -0.74 12.25
N VAL A 30 -4.98 -0.93 11.91
CA VAL A 30 -4.02 -1.63 12.77
C VAL A 30 -3.67 -0.85 14.02
N PRO A 31 -3.22 0.42 13.95
CA PRO A 31 -2.94 1.20 15.16
C PRO A 31 -4.19 1.42 16.03
N PHE A 32 -5.39 1.51 15.43
CA PHE A 32 -6.63 1.55 16.20
C PHE A 32 -6.86 0.26 16.98
N ALA A 33 -6.77 -0.90 16.32
CA ALA A 33 -6.95 -2.20 16.95
C ALA A 33 -5.90 -2.44 18.06
N LEU A 34 -4.64 -2.06 17.82
CA LEU A 34 -3.56 -2.10 18.80
C LEU A 34 -3.88 -1.24 20.03
N ALA A 35 -4.27 0.02 19.81
CA ALA A 35 -4.59 0.94 20.89
C ALA A 35 -5.80 0.48 21.69
N ALA A 36 -6.85 -0.03 21.03
CA ALA A 36 -8.02 -0.59 21.68
C ALA A 36 -7.68 -1.84 22.51
N GLY A 37 -6.86 -2.75 21.97
CA GLY A 37 -6.42 -3.96 22.66
C GLY A 37 -5.59 -3.65 23.91
N LEU A 38 -4.61 -2.75 23.81
CA LEU A 38 -3.79 -2.33 24.95
C LEU A 38 -4.61 -1.59 26.01
N SER A 39 -5.55 -0.75 25.59
CA SER A 39 -6.47 -0.05 26.50
C SER A 39 -7.38 -1.05 27.23
N GLY A 40 -7.88 -2.07 26.53
CA GLY A 40 -8.68 -3.15 27.12
C GLY A 40 -7.90 -4.03 28.11
N ALA A 41 -6.59 -4.15 27.94
CA ALA A 41 -5.68 -4.83 28.86
C ALA A 41 -5.27 -3.98 30.08
N ALA A 42 -5.91 -2.84 30.31
CA ALA A 42 -5.59 -1.88 31.37
C ALA A 42 -4.13 -1.37 31.33
N ALA A 43 -3.52 -1.30 30.15
CA ALA A 43 -2.19 -0.72 29.98
C ALA A 43 -2.20 0.80 30.27
N ALA A 44 -1.10 1.31 30.79
CA ALA A 44 -0.95 2.74 31.03
C ALA A 44 -0.98 3.53 29.71
N THR A 45 -1.60 4.72 29.71
CA THR A 45 -1.80 5.54 28.50
C THR A 45 -0.50 5.85 27.74
N ASN A 46 0.60 6.06 28.46
CA ASN A 46 1.91 6.26 27.85
C ASN A 46 2.37 5.03 27.03
N VAL A 47 2.11 3.82 27.51
CA VAL A 47 2.39 2.57 26.79
C VAL A 47 1.54 2.49 25.53
N VAL A 48 0.24 2.78 25.61
CA VAL A 48 -0.67 2.76 24.45
C VAL A 48 -0.20 3.72 23.36
N VAL A 49 0.13 4.96 23.72
CA VAL A 49 0.56 5.99 22.76
C VAL A 49 1.92 5.66 22.14
N THR A 50 2.90 5.26 22.96
CA THR A 50 4.24 4.90 22.45
C THR A 50 4.19 3.65 21.55
N ALA A 51 3.39 2.65 21.89
CA ALA A 51 3.18 1.47 21.06
C ALA A 51 2.49 1.81 19.74
N GLY A 52 1.46 2.66 19.76
CA GLY A 52 0.79 3.13 18.54
C GLY A 52 1.72 3.91 17.61
N LEU A 53 2.54 4.82 18.15
CA LEU A 53 3.52 5.55 17.34
C LEU A 53 4.60 4.63 16.76
N ALA A 54 5.07 3.65 17.55
CA ALA A 54 6.03 2.66 17.09
C ALA A 54 5.45 1.79 15.97
N GLU A 55 4.19 1.37 16.09
CA GLU A 55 3.48 0.63 15.05
C GLU A 55 3.37 1.46 13.77
N ILE A 56 2.91 2.72 13.84
CA ILE A 56 2.74 3.56 12.64
C ILE A 56 4.07 3.73 11.90
N ALA A 57 5.16 3.95 12.65
CA ALA A 57 6.50 4.08 12.09
C ALA A 57 6.97 2.77 11.45
N ALA A 58 6.81 1.64 12.14
CA ALA A 58 7.22 0.33 11.64
C ALA A 58 6.38 -0.10 10.42
N GLY A 59 5.05 0.06 10.49
CA GLY A 59 4.09 -0.28 9.45
C GLY A 59 4.30 0.53 8.18
N SER A 60 4.48 1.85 8.30
CA SER A 60 4.75 2.71 7.13
C SER A 60 6.06 2.35 6.41
N ILE A 61 7.13 2.05 7.15
CA ILE A 61 8.40 1.58 6.56
C ILE A 61 8.21 0.22 5.89
N ALA A 62 7.55 -0.72 6.56
CA ALA A 62 7.33 -2.07 6.05
C ALA A 62 6.50 -2.06 4.77
N MET A 63 5.38 -1.33 4.74
CA MET A 63 4.53 -1.21 3.55
C MET A 63 5.23 -0.46 2.41
N GLY A 64 5.94 0.64 2.72
CA GLY A 64 6.66 1.41 1.70
C GLY A 64 7.76 0.61 1.01
N LEU A 65 8.59 -0.09 1.81
CA LEU A 65 9.62 -0.97 1.26
C LEU A 65 9.02 -2.21 0.59
N GLY A 66 7.96 -2.78 1.16
CA GLY A 66 7.24 -3.92 0.58
C GLY A 66 6.67 -3.61 -0.81
N GLY A 67 6.00 -2.46 -0.96
CA GLY A 67 5.48 -2.01 -2.25
C GLY A 67 6.59 -1.74 -3.27
N TYR A 68 7.68 -1.08 -2.85
CA TYR A 68 8.83 -0.85 -3.72
C TYR A 68 9.47 -2.16 -4.22
N LEU A 69 9.71 -3.10 -3.31
CA LEU A 69 10.32 -4.39 -3.65
C LEU A 69 9.39 -5.23 -4.55
N ALA A 70 8.09 -5.21 -4.30
CA ALA A 70 7.11 -5.87 -5.16
C ALA A 70 7.14 -5.29 -6.58
N ALA A 71 7.06 -3.96 -6.72
CA ALA A 71 7.12 -3.29 -8.02
C ALA A 71 8.44 -3.56 -8.76
N ARG A 72 9.56 -3.59 -8.03
CA ARG A 72 10.87 -3.93 -8.60
C ARG A 72 10.91 -5.39 -9.08
N SER A 73 10.40 -6.32 -8.28
CA SER A 73 10.34 -7.74 -8.63
C SER A 73 9.48 -7.98 -9.88
N ASP A 74 8.33 -7.32 -9.98
CA ASP A 74 7.45 -7.42 -11.16
C ASP A 74 8.13 -6.88 -12.42
N ALA A 75 8.86 -5.77 -12.30
CA ALA A 75 9.63 -5.21 -13.42
C ALA A 75 10.76 -6.16 -13.87
N GLU A 76 11.52 -6.72 -12.92
CA GLU A 76 12.58 -7.69 -13.21
C GLU A 76 12.01 -8.97 -13.84
N HIS A 77 10.86 -9.45 -13.36
CA HIS A 77 10.15 -10.60 -13.91
C HIS A 77 9.68 -10.36 -15.35
N TYR A 78 9.04 -9.21 -15.61
CA TYR A 78 8.62 -8.83 -16.96
C TYR A 78 9.80 -8.79 -17.95
N GLN A 79 10.93 -8.20 -17.55
CA GLN A 79 12.13 -8.14 -18.39
C GLN A 79 12.78 -9.51 -18.60
N ALA A 80 12.67 -10.42 -17.64
CA ALA A 80 13.12 -11.79 -17.83
C ALA A 80 12.25 -12.53 -18.86
N GLU A 81 10.93 -12.42 -18.77
CA GLU A 81 10.02 -13.10 -19.68
C GLU A 81 10.09 -12.51 -21.10
N TYR A 82 10.18 -11.18 -21.23
CA TYR A 82 10.38 -10.52 -22.52
C TYR A 82 11.64 -11.04 -23.24
N ARG A 83 12.76 -11.19 -22.52
CA ARG A 83 14.00 -11.76 -23.10
C ARG A 83 13.87 -13.22 -23.47
N ARG A 84 13.05 -13.99 -22.76
CA ARG A 84 12.78 -15.40 -23.05
C ARG A 84 11.93 -15.57 -24.30
N GLU A 85 10.94 -14.71 -24.51
CA GLU A 85 10.04 -14.75 -25.67
C GLU A 85 10.66 -14.18 -26.95
N THR A 86 11.66 -13.28 -26.82
CA THR A 86 12.32 -12.63 -27.96
C THR A 86 13.65 -13.26 -28.39
N ALA A 87 14.14 -14.25 -27.64
CA ALA A 87 15.33 -15.05 -27.96
C ALA A 87 14.97 -16.30 -28.78
#